data_AF-A0A972RLE6-F1
#
_entry.id   AF-A0A972RLE6-F1
#
_cell.length_a   1.000
_cell.length_b   1.000
_cell.length_c   1.000
_cell.angle_alpha   90.00
_cell.angle_beta   90.00
_cell.angle_gamma   90.00
#
_symmetry.space_group_name_H-M   'P 1'
#
loop_
_entity.id
_entity.type
_entity.pdbx_description
1 polymer ?
#
loop_
_entity_poly.entity_id
_entity_poly.type
_entity_poly.pdbx_seq_one_letter_code
_entity_poly.pdbx_strand_id
1 'polypeptide(L)'
;MKSRSTRTNRRRTPRPASVLVAVLVCLAIATTLVTSSVRTALNARRAMHTQHQLRQTELLLAAGIQRASRQFQVATNYTGETWELPSLVIPNIDSAQVKIEITPTAENSSRSISVTARLSTGPHTAIQRSYIFTVDSQ
;
A
#
# COMPACT_ATOMS: atom_id res chain seq x y z
N MET A 1 -48.17 -73.87 -30.49
CA MET A 1 -47.31 -73.34 -29.41
C MET A 1 -46.01 -72.78 -30.01
N LYS A 2 -45.93 -71.47 -30.30
CA LYS A 2 -44.66 -70.77 -30.53
C LYS A 2 -44.89 -69.25 -30.45
N SER A 3 -44.72 -68.71 -29.25
CA SER A 3 -44.74 -67.26 -29.00
C SER A 3 -43.43 -66.66 -29.52
N ARG A 4 -43.52 -65.79 -30.53
CA ARG A 4 -42.37 -65.00 -31.01
C ARG A 4 -42.29 -63.72 -30.17
N SER A 5 -41.36 -63.72 -29.23
CA SER A 5 -40.96 -62.51 -28.50
C SER A 5 -40.23 -61.54 -29.43
N THR A 6 -40.89 -60.43 -29.77
CA THR A 6 -40.27 -59.31 -30.49
C THR A 6 -39.47 -58.44 -29.53
N ARG A 7 -38.14 -58.56 -29.57
CA ARG A 7 -37.21 -57.69 -28.84
C ARG A 7 -37.26 -56.28 -29.45
N THR A 8 -37.82 -55.32 -28.73
CA THR A 8 -37.75 -53.90 -29.08
C THR A 8 -36.36 -53.36 -28.79
N ASN A 9 -35.55 -53.20 -29.83
CA ASN A 9 -34.23 -52.57 -29.76
C ASN A 9 -34.40 -51.05 -29.57
N ARG A 10 -34.25 -50.58 -28.34
CA ARG A 10 -34.30 -49.16 -27.97
C ARG A 10 -33.06 -48.46 -28.52
N ARG A 11 -33.16 -47.88 -29.72
CA ARG A 11 -32.12 -47.03 -30.31
C ARG A 11 -31.78 -45.90 -29.33
N ARG A 12 -30.58 -45.95 -28.74
CA ARG A 12 -30.02 -44.81 -27.99
C ARG A 12 -29.70 -43.73 -29.02
N THR A 13 -30.44 -42.63 -29.01
CA THR A 13 -30.06 -41.42 -29.76
C THR A 13 -28.71 -40.94 -29.24
N PRO A 14 -27.69 -40.73 -30.10
CA PRO A 14 -26.40 -40.22 -29.66
C PRO A 14 -26.61 -38.82 -29.07
N ARG A 15 -26.34 -38.67 -27.77
CA ARG A 15 -26.36 -37.35 -27.12
C ARG A 15 -25.20 -36.54 -27.72
N PRO A 16 -25.41 -35.32 -28.21
CA PRO A 16 -24.37 -34.54 -28.85
C PRO A 16 -23.33 -34.13 -27.79
N ALA A 17 -22.20 -34.85 -27.76
CA ALA A 17 -21.07 -34.54 -26.88
C ALA A 17 -20.54 -33.10 -27.07
N SER A 18 -20.81 -32.49 -28.23
CA SER A 18 -20.45 -31.11 -28.56
C SER A 18 -21.07 -30.08 -27.62
N VAL A 19 -22.28 -30.30 -27.11
CA VAL A 19 -22.93 -29.36 -26.18
C VAL A 19 -22.18 -29.31 -24.85
N LEU A 20 -21.71 -30.48 -24.37
CA LEU A 20 -20.94 -30.56 -23.13
C LEU A 20 -19.58 -29.86 -23.28
N VAL A 21 -18.92 -30.04 -24.42
CA VAL A 21 -17.67 -29.32 -24.74
C VAL A 21 -17.90 -27.81 -24.79
N ALA A 22 -18.97 -27.35 -25.45
CA ALA A 22 -19.29 -25.93 -25.51
C ALA A 22 -19.54 -25.31 -24.12
N VAL A 23 -20.26 -26.02 -23.25
CA VAL A 23 -20.50 -25.58 -21.86
C VAL A 23 -19.19 -25.55 -21.06
N LEU A 24 -18.31 -26.55 -21.21
CA LEU A 24 -17.01 -26.57 -20.54
C LEU A 24 -16.11 -25.41 -20.98
N VAL A 25 -16.09 -25.10 -22.27
CA VAL A 25 -15.34 -23.95 -22.80
C VAL A 25 -15.90 -22.65 -22.24
N CYS A 26 -17.23 -22.48 -22.23
CA CYS A 26 -17.86 -21.29 -21.66
C CYS A 26 -17.55 -21.14 -20.17
N LEU A 27 -17.63 -22.24 -19.41
CA LEU A 27 -17.29 -22.26 -17.98
C LEU A 27 -15.81 -21.94 -17.75
N ALA A 28 -14.91 -22.47 -18.59
CA ALA A 28 -13.49 -22.18 -18.51
C ALA A 28 -13.22 -20.68 -18.73
N ILE A 29 -13.84 -20.08 -19.77
CA ILE A 29 -13.72 -18.64 -20.06
C ILE A 29 -14.30 -17.81 -18.90
N ALA A 30 -15.47 -18.16 -18.37
CA ALA A 30 -16.06 -17.45 -17.23
C ALA A 30 -15.15 -17.52 -16.00
N THR A 31 -14.56 -18.69 -15.73
CA THR A 31 -13.67 -18.91 -14.58
C THR A 31 -12.39 -18.09 -14.70
N THR A 32 -11.79 -18.01 -15.89
CA THR A 32 -10.58 -17.19 -16.08
C THR A 32 -10.86 -15.69 -15.91
N LEU A 33 -12.00 -15.21 -16.41
CA LEU A 33 -12.42 -13.81 -16.21
C LEU A 33 -12.61 -13.46 -14.73
N VAL A 34 -13.33 -14.30 -13.98
CA VAL A 34 -13.54 -14.10 -12.54
C VAL A 34 -12.22 -14.14 -11.80
N THR A 35 -11.39 -15.15 -12.06
CA THR A 35 -10.08 -15.30 -11.40
C THR A 35 -9.16 -14.12 -11.67
N SER A 36 -9.14 -13.61 -12.91
CA SER A 36 -8.34 -12.44 -13.27
C SER A 36 -8.81 -11.18 -12.54
N SER A 37 -10.12 -11.00 -12.41
CA SER A 37 -10.72 -9.85 -11.73
C SER A 37 -10.42 -9.86 -10.23
N VAL A 38 -10.53 -11.03 -9.58
CA VAL A 38 -10.15 -11.21 -8.17
C VAL A 38 -8.67 -10.91 -7.97
N ARG A 39 -7.79 -11.41 -8.84
CA ARG A 39 -6.35 -11.14 -8.76
C ARG A 39 -6.05 -9.64 -8.89
N THR A 40 -6.70 -8.96 -9.82
CA THR A 40 -6.54 -7.52 -10.02
C THR A 40 -7.03 -6.74 -8.80
N ALA A 41 -8.18 -7.09 -8.23
CA ALA A 41 -8.72 -6.44 -7.04
C ALA A 41 -7.80 -6.61 -5.82
N LEU A 42 -7.24 -7.82 -5.62
CA LEU A 42 -6.27 -8.07 -4.55
C LEU A 42 -4.99 -7.26 -4.73
N ASN A 43 -4.47 -7.18 -5.95
CA ASN A 43 -3.29 -6.38 -6.27
C ASN A 43 -3.55 -4.88 -6.09
N ALA A 44 -4.70 -4.38 -6.54
CA ALA A 44 -5.10 -2.99 -6.36
C ALA A 44 -5.21 -2.64 -4.87
N ARG A 45 -5.82 -3.52 -4.06
CA ARG A 45 -5.90 -3.32 -2.61
C ARG A 45 -4.52 -3.23 -1.95
N ARG A 46 -3.58 -4.10 -2.34
CA ARG A 46 -2.20 -4.03 -1.84
C ARG A 46 -1.51 -2.72 -2.24
N ALA A 47 -1.66 -2.30 -3.49
CA ALA A 47 -1.11 -1.04 -3.98
C ALA A 47 -1.68 0.18 -3.23
N MET A 48 -3.00 0.20 -2.99
CA MET A 48 -3.66 1.27 -2.23
C MET A 48 -3.12 1.35 -0.80
N HIS A 49 -2.92 0.22 -0.11
CA HIS A 49 -2.32 0.23 1.23
C HIS A 49 -0.94 0.88 1.25
N THR A 50 -0.06 0.53 0.30
CA THR A 50 1.26 1.14 0.19
C THR A 50 1.18 2.64 -0.12
N GLN A 51 0.27 3.05 -1.02
CA GLN A 51 0.06 4.46 -1.34
C GLN A 51 -0.44 5.27 -0.13
N HIS A 52 -1.37 4.71 0.65
CA HIS A 52 -1.83 5.34 1.88
C HIS A 52 -0.69 5.55 2.89
N GLN A 53 0.14 4.52 3.11
CA GLN A 53 1.28 4.62 4.03
C GLN A 53 2.30 5.66 3.55
N LEU A 54 2.63 5.67 2.25
CA LEU A 54 3.50 6.70 1.68
C LEU A 54 2.95 8.10 1.91
N ARG A 55 1.64 8.29 1.66
CA ARG A 55 1.01 9.59 1.83
C ARG A 55 0.98 10.04 3.29
N GLN A 56 0.74 9.11 4.22
CA GLN A 56 0.82 9.38 5.66
C GLN A 56 2.23 9.82 6.07
N THR A 57 3.28 9.14 5.57
CA THR A 57 4.67 9.53 5.85
C THR A 57 5.01 10.90 5.27
N GLU A 58 4.50 11.24 4.07
CA GLU A 58 4.67 12.58 3.48
C GLU A 58 4.00 13.68 4.30
N LEU A 59 2.77 13.44 4.77
CA LEU A 59 2.06 14.39 5.64
C LEU A 59 2.79 14.57 6.98
N LEU A 60 3.32 13.47 7.53
CA LEU A 60 4.13 13.50 8.74
C LEU A 60 5.42 14.30 8.55
N LEU A 61 6.08 14.13 7.39
CA LEU A 61 7.26 14.91 7.03
C LEU A 61 6.93 16.40 6.89
N ALA A 62 5.83 16.74 6.22
CA ALA A 62 5.38 18.12 6.07
C ALA A 62 5.09 18.79 7.42
N ALA A 63 4.42 18.07 8.33
CA ALA A 63 4.20 18.53 9.70
C ALA A 63 5.53 18.74 10.45
N GLY A 64 6.49 17.84 10.25
CA GLY A 64 7.86 17.96 10.78
C GLY A 64 8.60 19.21 10.29
N ILE A 65 8.52 19.50 8.99
CA ILE A 65 9.13 20.69 8.38
C ILE A 65 8.49 21.97 8.94
N GLN A 66 7.16 22.00 9.03
CA GLN A 66 6.44 23.14 9.61
C GLN A 66 6.80 23.35 11.09
N ARG A 67 6.97 22.25 11.84
CA ARG A 67 7.41 22.32 13.23
C ARG A 67 8.85 22.83 13.35
N ALA A 68 9.77 22.30 12.55
CA ALA A 68 11.18 22.70 12.55
C ALA A 68 11.33 24.20 12.22
N SER A 69 10.64 24.68 11.17
CA SER A 69 10.67 26.10 10.80
C SER A 69 10.12 27.01 11.90
N ARG A 70 9.01 26.62 12.54
CA ARG A 70 8.45 27.38 13.68
C ARG A 70 9.39 27.41 14.87
N GLN A 71 9.98 26.27 15.25
CA GLN A 71 10.91 26.21 16.38
C GLN A 71 12.19 27.00 16.12
N PHE A 72 12.69 26.96 14.88
CA PHE A 72 13.85 27.74 14.47
C PHE A 72 13.61 29.25 14.60
N GLN A 73 12.40 29.73 14.28
CA GLN A 73 12.04 31.14 14.44
C GLN A 73 11.84 31.56 15.90
N VAL A 74 11.33 30.67 16.74
CA VAL A 74 11.02 30.96 18.16
C VAL A 74 12.25 30.82 19.06
N ALA A 75 13.14 29.87 18.77
CA ALA A 75 14.28 29.54 19.61
C ALA A 75 15.61 29.62 18.85
N THR A 76 16.40 30.65 19.14
CA THR A 76 17.70 30.91 18.50
C THR A 76 18.74 29.79 18.71
N ASN A 77 18.60 29.05 19.82
CA ASN A 77 19.47 27.94 20.22
C ASN A 77 18.86 26.56 19.92
N TYR A 78 17.89 26.47 19.01
CA TYR A 78 17.31 25.19 18.62
C TYR A 78 18.35 24.34 17.87
N THR A 79 18.63 23.14 18.39
CA THR A 79 19.61 22.18 17.84
C THR A 79 18.98 20.98 17.14
N GLY A 80 17.65 20.90 17.16
CA GLY A 80 16.88 19.74 16.69
C GLY A 80 16.06 19.10 17.80
N GLU A 81 15.19 18.18 17.42
CA GLU A 81 14.36 17.42 18.34
C GLU A 81 13.93 16.09 17.71
N THR A 82 13.56 15.13 18.55
CA THR A 82 12.86 13.92 18.09
C THR A 82 11.44 13.98 18.62
N TRP A 83 10.48 14.01 17.71
CA TRP A 83 9.06 14.00 18.02
C TRP A 83 8.49 12.61 17.76
N GLU A 84 8.11 11.92 18.84
CA GLU A 84 7.45 10.62 18.78
C GLU A 84 5.94 10.81 18.89
N LEU A 85 5.20 10.25 17.93
CA LEU A 85 3.74 10.19 17.97
C LEU A 85 3.34 8.78 18.39
N PRO A 86 2.63 8.64 19.53
CA PRO A 86 2.12 7.35 19.95
C PRO A 86 1.05 6.84 18.97
N SER A 87 0.92 5.51 18.87
CA SER A 87 -0.04 4.80 18.01
C SER A 87 -1.50 5.23 18.21
N LEU A 88 -1.82 5.87 19.33
CA LEU A 88 -3.16 6.37 19.63
C LEU A 88 -3.60 7.55 18.73
N VAL A 89 -2.64 8.28 18.15
CA VAL A 89 -2.92 9.52 17.39
C VAL A 89 -3.24 9.23 15.93
N ILE A 90 -2.72 8.13 15.38
CA ILE A 90 -2.91 7.75 13.99
C ILE A 90 -3.40 6.30 13.97
N PRO A 91 -4.61 6.03 13.46
CA PRO A 91 -5.11 4.66 13.40
C PRO A 91 -4.27 3.82 12.43
N ASN A 92 -4.10 2.54 12.76
CA ASN A 92 -3.43 1.53 11.92
C ASN A 92 -1.92 1.75 11.72
N ILE A 93 -1.25 2.38 12.69
CA ILE A 93 0.21 2.47 12.78
C ILE A 93 0.67 2.01 14.17
N ASP A 94 1.87 1.45 14.25
CA ASP A 94 2.48 1.03 15.52
C ASP A 94 3.27 2.20 16.13
N SER A 95 4.00 2.93 15.29
CA SER A 95 4.76 4.10 15.72
C SER A 95 4.99 5.09 14.58
N ALA A 96 5.02 6.36 14.94
CA ALA A 96 5.45 7.44 14.05
C ALA A 96 6.51 8.28 14.77
N GLN A 97 7.60 8.59 14.07
CA GLN A 97 8.69 9.38 14.60
C GLN A 97 9.13 10.41 13.57
N VAL A 98 9.35 11.64 14.02
CA VAL A 98 9.96 12.70 13.24
C VAL A 98 11.24 13.13 13.95
N LYS A 99 12.37 12.97 13.28
CA LYS A 99 13.67 13.41 13.77
C LYS A 99 14.09 14.68 13.02
N ILE A 100 14.37 15.74 13.75
CA ILE A 100 14.84 17.03 13.23
C ILE A 100 16.28 17.21 13.72
N GLU A 101 17.21 17.36 12.80
CA GLU A 101 18.63 17.61 13.09
C GLU A 101 19.07 18.90 12.40
N ILE A 102 19.82 19.73 13.12
CA ILE A 102 20.35 20.99 12.59
C ILE A 102 21.87 20.89 12.56
N THR A 103 22.43 21.00 11.37
CA THR A 103 23.88 20.96 11.14
C THR A 103 24.34 22.34 10.69
N PRO A 104 25.30 22.98 11.39
CA PRO A 104 25.88 24.24 10.93
C PRO A 104 26.65 24.00 9.62
N THR A 105 26.45 24.87 8.62
CA THR A 105 27.18 24.81 7.35
C THR A 105 28.32 25.83 7.39
N ALA A 106 29.54 25.39 7.12
CA ALA A 106 30.76 26.20 7.26
C ALA A 106 30.86 27.36 6.24
N GLU A 107 29.99 27.40 5.24
CA GLU A 107 30.21 28.17 4.03
C GLU A 107 29.54 29.56 4.04
N ASN A 108 28.57 29.85 4.93
CA ASN A 108 27.87 31.15 4.94
C ASN A 108 27.08 31.51 6.22
N SER A 109 27.43 30.95 7.38
CA SER A 109 26.59 31.06 8.62
C SER A 109 25.18 30.47 8.48
N SER A 110 24.83 29.91 7.32
CA SER A 110 23.57 29.20 7.11
C SER A 110 23.54 27.88 7.90
N ARG A 111 22.35 27.50 8.37
CA ARG A 111 22.11 26.24 9.08
C ARG A 111 21.35 25.28 8.17
N SER A 112 21.85 24.06 8.01
CA SER A 112 21.15 23.01 7.28
C SER A 112 20.24 22.23 8.23
N ILE A 113 18.96 22.15 7.92
CA ILE A 113 17.95 21.44 8.69
C ILE A 113 17.58 20.16 7.95
N SER A 114 17.84 19.02 8.59
CA SER A 114 17.43 17.70 8.13
C SER A 114 16.21 17.24 8.91
N VAL A 115 15.11 16.95 8.21
CA VAL A 115 13.88 16.42 8.80
C VAL A 115 13.67 15.02 8.25
N THR A 116 13.57 14.03 9.13
CA THR A 116 13.34 12.63 8.80
C THR A 116 12.05 12.15 9.44
N ALA A 117 11.08 11.78 8.64
CA ALA A 117 9.85 11.13 9.10
C ALA A 117 9.93 9.62 8.89
N ARG A 118 9.57 8.86 9.93
CA ARG A 118 9.51 7.41 9.94
C ARG A 118 8.13 6.96 10.42
N LEU A 119 7.50 6.08 9.64
CA LEU A 119 6.21 5.49 9.94
C LEU A 119 6.36 3.97 9.97
N SER A 120 6.02 3.33 11.09
CA SER A 120 6.03 1.88 11.24
C SER A 120 4.60 1.35 11.34
N THR A 121 4.26 0.37 10.51
CA THR A 121 2.93 -0.30 10.53
C THR A 121 3.04 -1.79 10.85
N GLY A 122 4.20 -2.20 11.37
CA GLY A 122 4.54 -3.57 11.75
C GLY A 122 5.97 -3.63 12.30
N PRO A 123 6.40 -4.78 12.86
CA PRO A 123 7.74 -4.94 13.42
C PRO A 123 8.86 -4.88 12.37
N HIS A 124 8.54 -5.09 11.09
CA HIS A 124 9.52 -5.17 9.99
C HIS A 124 9.19 -4.27 8.80
N THR A 125 8.18 -3.40 8.90
CA THR A 125 7.78 -2.51 7.80
C THR A 125 7.74 -1.08 8.28
N ALA A 126 8.82 -0.36 8.00
CA ALA A 126 8.94 1.06 8.26
C ALA A 126 9.18 1.81 6.95
N ILE A 127 8.36 2.82 6.68
CA ILE A 127 8.57 3.76 5.58
C ILE A 127 9.26 4.99 6.15
N GLN A 128 10.39 5.36 5.56
CA GLN A 128 11.15 6.54 5.95
C GLN A 128 11.26 7.52 4.77
N ARG A 129 11.08 8.80 5.05
CA ARG A 129 11.34 9.91 4.12
C ARG A 129 12.13 10.98 4.84
N SER A 130 13.12 11.55 4.15
CA SER A 130 13.91 12.67 4.66
C SER A 130 13.86 13.83 3.68
N TYR A 131 13.97 15.03 4.23
CA TYR A 131 14.10 16.27 3.48
C TYR A 131 15.11 17.18 4.18
N ILE A 132 16.02 17.75 3.39
CA ILE A 132 17.06 18.64 3.88
C ILE A 132 16.89 19.98 3.20
N PHE A 133 16.90 21.05 3.98
CA PHE A 133 16.86 22.41 3.46
C PHE A 133 17.77 23.32 4.27
N THR A 134 18.36 24.31 3.60
CA THR A 134 19.19 25.33 4.24
C THR A 134 18.33 26.53 4.63
N VAL A 135 18.61 27.08 5.81
CA VAL A 135 17.99 28.30 6.31
C VAL A 135 19.11 29.29 6.64
N ASP A 136 18.99 30.50 6.11
CA ASP A 136 19.88 31.60 6.47
C ASP A 136 19.47 32.17 7.82
N SER A 137 20.45 32.37 8.71
CA SER A 137 20.24 33.12 9.94
C SER A 137 20.21 34.60 9.60
N GLN A 138 19.02 35.22 9.62
CA GLN A 138 18.87 36.67 9.60
C GLN A 138 19.33 37.30 10.93
#